data_AF-A0A3B6ITZ9-F1
#
_entry.id   AF-A0A3B6ITZ9-F1
#
_cell.length_a   1.000
_cell.length_b   1.000
_cell.length_c   1.000
_cell.angle_alpha   90.00
_cell.angle_beta   90.00
_cell.angle_gamma   90.00
#
_symmetry.space_group_name_H-M   'P 1'
#
loop_
_entity.id
_entity.type
_entity.pdbx_description
1 polymer ?
#
loop_
_entity_poly.entity_id
_entity_poly.type
_entity_poly.pdbx_seq_one_letter_code
_entity_poly.pdbx_strand_id
1 'polypeptide(L)'
;MAFHSSAAPIPLAPPPGPGAFHRAHRPAGAPRAGAPGRSLAAHSSPSPDVVVTREQGKNAKLVASLEKHNVHSLELPLIQHVEGPDADRLSAVLRDEKFDWITVTSPEAAAVFLEGWKAAGSPKVRIAVVGAGTARTFDEVLQSSDGSLEVAFSPSKALGKVLASELPRTSETASKVLYPASAKAGHEIQNGLSARGFEVTRLNTYSTVPVQDVDPQILKLALSAPVVAVASPSALRAWLNLMSRVDNWSNSVACIGETTASAAKKLGLESVYYPATPGLEGWVESILEALRAHKQSSK
;
A
#
# COMPACT_ATOMS: atom_id res chain seq x y z
N MET A 1 -42.56 -32.12 -13.16
CA MET A 1 -43.73 -31.23 -13.23
C MET A 1 -43.22 -29.82 -13.21
N ALA A 2 -43.36 -29.13 -14.35
CA ALA A 2 -42.76 -27.85 -14.65
C ALA A 2 -43.77 -26.72 -14.38
N PHE A 3 -43.33 -25.67 -13.68
CA PHE A 3 -43.92 -24.34 -13.77
C PHE A 3 -42.80 -23.33 -13.48
N HIS A 4 -42.24 -22.72 -14.53
CA HIS A 4 -41.59 -21.42 -14.39
C HIS A 4 -42.07 -20.49 -15.50
N SER A 5 -42.58 -19.36 -15.02
CA SER A 5 -43.35 -18.36 -15.73
C SER A 5 -42.48 -17.57 -16.71
N SER A 6 -43.00 -17.42 -17.92
CA SER A 6 -42.50 -16.53 -18.96
C SER A 6 -42.77 -15.08 -18.57
N ALA A 7 -41.72 -14.24 -18.55
CA ALA A 7 -41.84 -12.79 -18.44
C ALA A 7 -41.38 -12.17 -19.78
N ALA A 8 -42.30 -11.45 -20.43
CA ALA A 8 -42.11 -10.78 -21.71
C ALA A 8 -41.26 -9.50 -21.56
N PRO A 9 -40.50 -9.09 -22.60
CA PRO A 9 -39.67 -7.89 -22.55
C PRO A 9 -40.46 -6.59 -22.81
N ILE A 10 -40.08 -5.54 -22.09
CA ILE A 10 -40.59 -4.16 -22.16
C ILE A 10 -40.04 -3.47 -23.42
N PRO A 11 -40.85 -2.70 -24.20
CA PRO A 11 -40.38 -2.03 -25.41
C PRO A 11 -39.61 -0.74 -25.11
N LEU A 12 -38.48 -0.57 -25.79
CA LEU A 12 -37.63 0.62 -25.83
C LEU A 12 -38.28 1.74 -26.65
N ALA A 13 -38.30 2.96 -26.10
CA ALA A 13 -38.73 4.17 -26.80
C ALA A 13 -37.64 4.68 -27.78
N PRO A 14 -37.99 5.24 -28.95
CA PRO A 14 -37.04 5.76 -29.91
C PRO A 14 -36.52 7.17 -29.55
N PRO A 15 -35.31 7.56 -29.99
CA PRO A 15 -34.77 8.88 -29.76
C PRO A 15 -35.40 9.94 -30.70
N PRO A 16 -35.49 11.22 -30.29
CA PRO A 16 -35.96 12.29 -31.16
C PRO A 16 -34.91 12.66 -32.22
N GLY A 17 -35.37 12.91 -33.44
CA GLY A 17 -34.57 13.22 -34.63
C GLY A 17 -33.98 14.64 -34.69
N PRO A 18 -33.26 14.96 -35.78
CA PRO A 18 -32.41 16.15 -35.86
C PRO A 18 -33.20 17.39 -36.27
N GLY A 19 -33.15 18.43 -35.42
CA GLY A 19 -33.69 19.75 -35.70
C GLY A 19 -32.76 20.57 -36.61
N ALA A 20 -33.31 21.00 -37.74
CA ALA A 20 -32.67 21.78 -38.79
C ALA A 20 -32.50 23.28 -38.44
N PHE A 21 -31.34 23.81 -38.85
CA PHE A 21 -31.03 25.15 -39.37
C PHE A 21 -31.81 26.39 -38.89
N HIS A 22 -31.09 27.32 -38.26
CA HIS A 22 -31.27 28.75 -38.54
C HIS A 22 -29.92 29.44 -38.77
N ARG A 23 -29.83 30.02 -39.96
CA ARG A 23 -28.73 30.82 -40.53
C ARG A 23 -28.98 32.28 -40.15
N ALA A 24 -28.03 32.94 -39.50
CA ALA A 24 -28.07 34.39 -39.30
C ALA A 24 -26.70 35.03 -39.54
N HIS A 25 -26.70 35.86 -40.57
CA HIS A 25 -25.78 36.89 -41.05
C HIS A 25 -24.56 37.32 -40.20
N ARG A 26 -23.41 37.32 -40.88
CA ARG A 26 -22.23 38.18 -40.65
C ARG A 26 -22.56 39.66 -40.89
N PRO A 27 -21.79 40.56 -40.26
CA PRO A 27 -21.17 41.66 -40.99
C PRO A 27 -19.64 41.61 -40.88
N ALA A 28 -19.00 42.10 -41.93
CA ALA A 28 -17.56 42.23 -42.08
C ALA A 28 -17.01 43.42 -41.26
N GLY A 29 -15.85 43.23 -40.64
CA GLY A 29 -15.05 44.27 -39.99
C GLY A 29 -13.56 43.92 -40.09
N ALA A 30 -12.78 44.89 -40.57
CA ALA A 30 -11.38 44.81 -41.01
C ALA A 30 -10.35 44.41 -39.90
N PRO A 31 -9.12 43.99 -40.26
CA PRO A 31 -8.14 43.46 -39.31
C PRO A 31 -7.45 44.60 -38.56
N ARG A 32 -7.29 44.44 -37.24
CA ARG A 32 -6.41 45.28 -36.42
C ARG A 32 -5.23 44.47 -35.91
N ALA A 33 -4.09 45.16 -35.93
CA ALA A 33 -2.74 44.67 -35.78
C ALA A 33 -2.43 44.01 -34.44
N GLY A 34 -1.35 43.23 -34.44
CA GLY A 34 -0.95 42.31 -33.39
C GLY A 34 -0.78 42.95 -32.01
N ALA A 35 -1.32 42.27 -31.01
CA ALA A 35 -0.78 42.28 -29.66
C ALA A 35 0.18 41.07 -29.55
N PRO A 36 1.37 41.21 -28.95
CA PRO A 36 2.23 40.06 -28.77
C PRO A 36 1.52 39.08 -27.85
N GLY A 37 1.25 37.89 -28.38
CA GLY A 37 0.79 36.76 -27.60
C GLY A 37 1.79 36.55 -26.48
N ARG A 38 1.34 36.83 -25.26
CA ARG A 38 2.06 36.49 -24.04
C ARG A 38 2.23 34.97 -24.11
N SER A 39 3.42 34.52 -24.47
CA SER A 39 3.80 33.12 -24.41
C SER A 39 3.49 32.68 -22.99
N LEU A 40 2.42 31.91 -22.84
CA LEU A 40 2.24 31.07 -21.68
C LEU A 40 3.43 30.13 -21.75
N ALA A 41 4.52 30.52 -21.09
CA ALA A 41 5.54 29.57 -20.72
C ALA A 41 4.77 28.40 -20.13
N ALA A 42 4.77 27.28 -20.85
CA ALA A 42 4.34 26.02 -20.29
C ALA A 42 5.21 25.90 -19.04
N HIS A 43 4.62 26.19 -17.88
CA HIS A 43 5.25 25.90 -16.60
C HIS A 43 5.31 24.39 -16.58
N SER A 44 6.38 23.83 -17.16
CA SER A 44 6.76 22.46 -16.94
C SER A 44 6.89 22.37 -15.43
N SER A 45 5.93 21.68 -14.80
CA SER A 45 6.05 21.33 -13.41
C SER A 45 7.45 20.76 -13.22
N PRO A 46 8.23 21.26 -12.25
CA PRO A 46 9.59 20.76 -12.05
C PRO A 46 9.53 19.24 -11.88
N SER A 47 10.48 18.53 -12.51
CA SER A 47 10.58 17.08 -12.35
C SER A 47 10.63 16.75 -10.86
N PRO A 48 9.88 15.75 -10.38
CA PRO A 48 9.89 15.38 -8.98
C PRO A 48 11.27 14.85 -8.59
N ASP A 49 11.68 15.12 -7.36
CA ASP A 49 12.88 14.54 -6.77
C ASP A 49 12.67 13.06 -6.47
N VAL A 50 11.46 12.68 -6.03
CA VAL A 50 11.16 11.31 -5.61
C VAL A 50 9.74 10.91 -5.95
N VAL A 51 9.57 9.67 -6.41
CA VAL A 51 8.25 9.04 -6.57
C VAL A 51 7.94 8.21 -5.34
N VAL A 52 6.77 8.39 -4.72
CA VAL A 52 6.32 7.58 -3.59
C VAL A 52 5.21 6.63 -4.03
N THR A 53 5.37 5.34 -3.73
CA THR A 53 4.65 4.26 -4.44
C THR A 53 3.63 3.47 -3.61
N ARG A 54 3.42 3.85 -2.34
CA ARG A 54 2.46 3.15 -1.47
C ARG A 54 1.04 3.36 -1.94
N GLU A 55 0.14 2.56 -1.37
CA GLU A 55 -1.30 2.65 -1.58
C GLU A 55 -1.83 4.08 -1.40
N GLN A 56 -2.88 4.43 -2.14
CA GLN A 56 -3.53 5.73 -2.08
C GLN A 56 -3.84 6.12 -0.63
N GLY A 57 -3.48 7.34 -0.25
CA GLY A 57 -3.71 7.87 1.11
C GLY A 57 -2.72 7.40 2.18
N LYS A 58 -1.77 6.50 1.88
CA LYS A 58 -0.77 6.02 2.85
C LYS A 58 0.58 6.76 2.79
N ASN A 59 0.77 7.69 1.86
CA ASN A 59 2.02 8.46 1.73
C ASN A 59 2.05 9.79 2.50
N ALA A 60 0.92 10.30 3.00
CA ALA A 60 0.85 11.66 3.57
C ALA A 60 1.94 11.98 4.60
N LYS A 61 2.23 11.05 5.53
CA LYS A 61 3.29 11.23 6.53
C LYS A 61 4.70 11.27 5.91
N LEU A 62 4.94 10.50 4.85
CA LEU A 62 6.21 10.50 4.12
C LEU A 62 6.38 11.79 3.34
N VAL A 63 5.36 12.20 2.58
CA VAL A 63 5.36 13.45 1.82
C VAL A 63 5.61 14.64 2.74
N ALA A 64 4.85 14.76 3.84
CA ALA A 64 5.04 15.83 4.82
C ALA A 64 6.43 15.81 5.49
N SER A 65 7.07 14.64 5.61
CA SER A 65 8.42 14.56 6.14
C SER A 65 9.47 15.00 5.11
N LEU A 66 9.28 14.65 3.84
CA LEU A 66 10.17 15.02 2.73
C LEU A 66 10.08 16.52 2.41
N GLU A 67 8.89 17.12 2.51
CA GLU A 67 8.67 18.56 2.34
C GLU A 67 9.50 19.40 3.32
N LYS A 68 9.68 18.92 4.57
CA LYS A 68 10.56 19.58 5.56
C LYS A 68 12.03 19.66 5.12
N HIS A 69 12.43 18.81 4.18
CA HIS A 69 13.76 18.79 3.57
C HIS A 69 13.78 19.43 2.17
N ASN A 70 12.72 20.13 1.77
CA ASN A 70 12.53 20.71 0.43
C ASN A 70 12.64 19.67 -0.70
N VAL A 71 12.17 18.44 -0.44
CA VAL A 71 12.13 17.36 -1.44
C VAL A 71 10.74 17.32 -2.07
N HIS A 72 10.68 17.51 -3.39
CA HIS A 72 9.44 17.45 -4.16
C HIS A 72 9.06 16.00 -4.46
N SER A 73 7.96 15.55 -3.84
CA SER A 73 7.45 14.19 -4.01
C SER A 73 6.34 14.13 -5.06
N LEU A 74 6.40 13.14 -5.95
CA LEU A 74 5.26 12.74 -6.79
C LEU A 74 4.62 11.48 -6.19
N GLU A 75 3.35 11.57 -5.82
CA GLU A 75 2.58 10.38 -5.47
C GLU A 75 2.20 9.59 -6.71
N LEU A 76 2.59 8.32 -6.74
CA LEU A 76 2.18 7.37 -7.76
C LEU A 76 1.87 6.03 -7.09
N PRO A 77 0.67 5.85 -6.52
CA PRO A 77 0.29 4.58 -5.91
C PRO A 77 0.39 3.44 -6.92
N LEU A 78 1.17 2.41 -6.59
CA LEU A 78 1.38 1.27 -7.50
C LEU A 78 0.70 -0.01 -7.03
N ILE A 79 0.21 -0.01 -5.80
CA ILE A 79 -0.43 -1.15 -5.18
C ILE A 79 -1.68 -0.70 -4.44
N GLN A 80 -2.57 -1.65 -4.23
CA GLN A 80 -3.77 -1.51 -3.43
C GLN A 80 -4.02 -2.80 -2.64
N HIS A 81 -4.76 -2.68 -1.55
CA HIS A 81 -5.25 -3.81 -0.79
C HIS A 81 -6.65 -4.16 -1.26
N VAL A 82 -6.89 -5.47 -1.41
CA VAL A 82 -8.20 -6.04 -1.74
C VAL A 82 -8.55 -7.09 -0.70
N GLU A 83 -9.84 -7.40 -0.57
CA GLU A 83 -10.30 -8.48 0.29
C GLU A 83 -9.63 -9.81 -0.09
N GLY A 84 -9.26 -10.57 0.94
CA GLY A 84 -8.67 -11.88 0.78
C GLY A 84 -9.75 -12.97 0.80
N PRO A 85 -9.41 -14.20 0.40
CA PRO A 85 -10.36 -15.30 0.32
C PRO A 85 -10.97 -15.72 1.67
N ASP A 86 -10.36 -15.33 2.79
CA ASP A 86 -10.86 -15.63 4.14
C ASP A 86 -11.38 -14.37 4.88
N ALA A 87 -11.60 -13.26 4.17
CA ALA A 87 -12.00 -11.99 4.78
C ALA A 87 -13.34 -12.08 5.53
N ASP A 88 -14.32 -12.75 4.93
CA ASP A 88 -15.66 -12.99 5.45
C ASP A 88 -15.67 -13.85 6.74
N ARG A 89 -14.70 -14.75 6.87
CA ARG A 89 -14.56 -15.67 8.02
C ARG A 89 -14.02 -15.00 9.27
N LEU A 90 -13.28 -13.88 9.15
CA LEU A 90 -12.55 -13.28 10.26
C LEU A 90 -13.45 -12.94 11.46
N SER A 91 -14.60 -12.30 11.21
CA SER A 91 -15.50 -11.88 12.29
C SER A 91 -16.20 -13.07 12.98
N ALA A 92 -16.52 -14.12 12.23
CA ALA A 92 -17.10 -15.34 12.78
C ALA A 92 -16.09 -16.09 13.65
N VAL A 93 -14.88 -16.29 13.14
CA VAL A 93 -13.81 -16.97 13.88
C VAL A 93 -13.49 -16.24 15.19
N LEU A 94 -13.44 -14.91 15.18
CA LEU A 94 -13.19 -14.12 16.40
C LEU A 94 -14.31 -14.20 17.44
N ARG A 95 -15.55 -14.44 17.02
CA ARG A 95 -16.71 -14.53 17.90
C ARG A 95 -16.89 -15.95 18.47
N ASP A 96 -16.65 -16.95 17.62
CA ASP A 96 -17.00 -18.34 17.92
C ASP A 96 -15.84 -19.09 18.60
N GLU A 97 -14.60 -18.60 18.45
CA GLU A 97 -13.40 -19.21 19.04
C GLU A 97 -12.64 -18.27 19.98
N LYS A 98 -11.88 -18.86 20.90
CA LYS A 98 -10.96 -18.14 21.78
C LYS A 98 -9.51 -18.41 21.36
N PHE A 99 -8.74 -17.34 21.25
CA PHE A 99 -7.32 -17.39 20.92
C PHE A 99 -6.49 -16.83 22.07
N ASP A 100 -5.37 -17.48 22.37
CA ASP A 100 -4.37 -16.97 23.31
C ASP A 100 -3.63 -15.76 22.73
N TRP A 101 -3.46 -15.76 21.39
CA TRP A 101 -2.76 -14.72 20.66
C TRP A 101 -3.41 -14.41 19.33
N ILE A 102 -3.45 -13.13 18.99
CA ILE A 102 -3.62 -12.64 17.63
C ILE A 102 -2.26 -12.15 17.13
N THR A 103 -1.73 -12.73 16.07
CA THR A 103 -0.46 -12.28 15.48
C THR A 103 -0.73 -11.30 14.34
N VAL A 104 -0.16 -10.09 14.42
CA VAL A 104 -0.36 -9.02 13.45
C VAL A 104 0.97 -8.49 12.95
N THR A 105 1.18 -8.54 11.64
CA THR A 105 2.53 -8.43 11.05
C THR A 105 2.77 -7.14 10.27
N SER A 106 1.72 -6.36 10.00
CA SER A 106 1.82 -5.09 9.29
C SER A 106 0.71 -4.13 9.75
N PRO A 107 0.88 -2.81 9.51
CA PRO A 107 -0.19 -1.84 9.75
C PRO A 107 -1.48 -2.17 9.00
N GLU A 108 -1.37 -2.75 7.80
CA GLU A 108 -2.56 -3.17 7.03
C GLU A 108 -3.25 -4.37 7.67
N ALA A 109 -2.49 -5.38 8.11
CA ALA A 109 -3.06 -6.50 8.84
C ALA A 109 -3.76 -6.04 10.13
N ALA A 110 -3.22 -5.00 10.79
CA ALA A 110 -3.86 -4.38 11.96
C ALA A 110 -5.19 -3.72 11.61
N ALA A 111 -5.24 -2.94 10.52
CA ALA A 111 -6.47 -2.30 10.06
C ALA A 111 -7.56 -3.32 9.72
N VAL A 112 -7.22 -4.34 8.92
CA VAL A 112 -8.14 -5.43 8.55
C VAL A 112 -8.60 -6.21 9.78
N PHE A 113 -7.69 -6.50 10.71
CA PHE A 113 -8.03 -7.15 11.96
C PHE A 113 -9.00 -6.32 12.80
N LEU A 114 -8.75 -5.02 12.97
CA LEU A 114 -9.59 -4.13 13.77
C LEU A 114 -11.02 -4.05 13.24
N GLU A 115 -11.21 -4.00 11.92
CA GLU A 115 -12.53 -4.03 11.30
C GLU A 115 -13.25 -5.36 11.59
N GLY A 116 -12.57 -6.50 11.41
CA GLY A 116 -13.14 -7.81 11.74
C GLY A 116 -13.43 -8.00 13.23
N TRP A 117 -12.58 -7.45 14.11
CA TRP A 117 -12.71 -7.48 15.56
C TRP A 117 -13.91 -6.66 16.05
N LYS A 118 -14.11 -5.45 15.51
CA LYS A 118 -15.32 -4.65 15.77
C LYS A 118 -16.58 -5.39 15.30
N ALA A 119 -16.54 -5.96 14.10
CA ALA A 119 -17.65 -6.75 13.56
C ALA A 119 -17.97 -8.02 14.38
N ALA A 120 -16.98 -8.56 15.10
CA ALA A 120 -17.16 -9.67 16.03
C ALA A 120 -17.73 -9.24 17.39
N GLY A 121 -17.98 -7.95 17.62
CA GLY A 121 -18.44 -7.42 18.91
C GLY A 121 -17.31 -7.14 19.91
N SER A 122 -16.09 -6.89 19.41
CA SER A 122 -14.91 -6.51 20.21
C SER A 122 -14.55 -7.50 21.34
N PRO A 123 -14.38 -8.80 21.03
CA PRO A 123 -14.03 -9.81 22.03
C PRO A 123 -12.68 -9.50 22.70
N LYS A 124 -12.47 -9.99 23.93
CA LYS A 124 -11.20 -9.79 24.63
C LYS A 124 -10.05 -10.53 23.93
N VAL A 125 -9.03 -9.81 23.50
CA VAL A 125 -7.91 -10.34 22.69
C VAL A 125 -6.55 -9.84 23.16
N ARG A 126 -5.54 -10.70 23.00
CA ARG A 126 -4.13 -10.38 23.25
C ARG A 126 -3.35 -10.41 21.93
N ILE A 127 -2.65 -9.32 21.62
CA ILE A 127 -2.02 -9.10 20.31
C ILE A 127 -0.51 -9.17 20.43
N ALA A 128 0.09 -9.92 19.51
CA ALA A 128 1.51 -9.92 19.22
C ALA A 128 1.75 -9.16 17.91
N VAL A 129 2.53 -8.08 17.97
CA VAL A 129 2.84 -7.25 16.79
C VAL A 129 4.28 -7.44 16.38
N VAL A 130 4.57 -7.47 15.07
CA VAL A 130 5.95 -7.63 14.59
C VAL A 130 6.81 -6.39 14.84
N GLY A 131 6.27 -5.17 14.72
CA GLY A 131 7.08 -3.97 14.83
C GLY A 131 6.30 -2.72 15.24
N ALA A 132 7.04 -1.68 15.62
CA ALA A 132 6.49 -0.45 16.17
C ALA A 132 5.47 0.25 15.25
N GLY A 133 5.68 0.22 13.93
CA GLY A 133 4.71 0.77 12.97
C GLY A 133 3.36 0.07 13.01
N THR A 134 3.35 -1.25 13.22
CA THR A 134 2.13 -2.04 13.40
C THR A 134 1.49 -1.74 14.76
N ALA A 135 2.29 -1.70 15.83
CA ALA A 135 1.83 -1.38 17.18
C ALA A 135 1.04 -0.06 17.23
N ARG A 136 1.58 1.00 16.60
CA ARG A 136 0.96 2.34 16.53
C ARG A 136 -0.42 2.36 15.87
N THR A 137 -0.79 1.33 15.12
CA THR A 137 -2.14 1.24 14.51
C THR A 137 -3.21 0.95 15.56
N PHE A 138 -2.82 0.48 16.76
CA PHE A 138 -3.72 0.19 17.86
C PHE A 138 -3.86 1.34 18.87
N ASP A 139 -3.03 2.39 18.79
CA ASP A 139 -2.96 3.47 19.80
C ASP A 139 -4.34 4.10 20.10
N GLU A 140 -5.12 4.42 19.05
CA GLU A 140 -6.45 5.03 19.18
C GLU A 140 -7.47 4.07 19.84
N VAL A 141 -7.41 2.79 19.50
CA VAL A 141 -8.31 1.77 20.05
C VAL A 141 -7.94 1.47 21.50
N LEU A 142 -6.64 1.41 21.82
CA LEU A 142 -6.16 1.20 23.18
C LEU A 142 -6.59 2.31 24.14
N GLN A 143 -6.67 3.57 23.66
CA GLN A 143 -7.13 4.71 24.47
C GLN A 143 -8.64 4.71 24.75
N SER A 144 -9.43 4.08 23.88
CA SER A 144 -10.90 4.12 23.93
C SER A 144 -11.53 2.80 24.40
N SER A 145 -10.79 1.69 24.36
CA SER A 145 -11.27 0.38 24.79
C SER A 145 -11.28 0.23 26.31
N ASP A 146 -12.19 -0.59 26.82
CA ASP A 146 -12.30 -1.04 28.20
C ASP A 146 -11.25 -2.11 28.60
N GLY A 147 -10.13 -2.20 27.86
CA GLY A 147 -9.13 -3.25 28.02
C GLY A 147 -9.50 -4.57 27.34
N SER A 148 -10.49 -4.55 26.43
CA SER A 148 -10.81 -5.68 25.53
C SER A 148 -9.70 -5.97 24.52
N LEU A 149 -8.80 -5.05 24.24
CA LEU A 149 -7.66 -5.27 23.34
C LEU A 149 -6.36 -4.89 24.03
N GLU A 150 -5.36 -5.77 23.98
CA GLU A 150 -4.03 -5.54 24.56
C GLU A 150 -2.93 -5.86 23.54
N VAL A 151 -2.05 -4.91 23.23
CA VAL A 151 -0.80 -5.19 22.52
C VAL A 151 0.25 -5.63 23.53
N ALA A 152 0.40 -6.95 23.69
CA ALA A 152 1.12 -7.54 24.82
C ALA A 152 2.49 -8.12 24.48
N PHE A 153 2.86 -8.19 23.21
CA PHE A 153 4.14 -8.73 22.78
C PHE A 153 4.66 -8.07 21.50
N SER A 154 5.96 -7.81 21.47
CA SER A 154 6.72 -7.47 20.28
C SER A 154 8.04 -8.27 20.31
N PRO A 155 8.49 -8.84 19.18
CA PRO A 155 9.77 -9.54 19.12
C PRO A 155 10.95 -8.58 19.27
N SER A 156 12.11 -9.14 19.61
CA SER A 156 13.40 -8.43 19.73
C SER A 156 13.85 -7.77 18.42
N LYS A 157 13.45 -8.33 17.28
CA LYS A 157 13.65 -7.78 15.94
C LYS A 157 12.34 -7.84 15.17
N ALA A 158 12.06 -6.80 14.40
CA ALA A 158 10.82 -6.67 13.64
C ALA A 158 10.75 -7.60 12.41
N LEU A 159 10.82 -8.90 12.64
CA LEU A 159 10.84 -9.96 11.64
C LEU A 159 9.86 -11.07 12.04
N GLY A 160 9.06 -11.55 11.08
CA GLY A 160 8.08 -12.62 11.32
C GLY A 160 8.70 -13.89 11.92
N LYS A 161 9.87 -14.31 11.43
CA LYS A 161 10.61 -15.46 11.97
C LYS A 161 11.00 -15.30 13.44
N VAL A 162 11.29 -14.07 13.88
CA VAL A 162 11.70 -13.76 15.26
C VAL A 162 10.48 -13.73 16.17
N LEU A 163 9.37 -13.16 15.71
CA LEU A 163 8.08 -13.31 16.38
C LEU A 163 7.73 -14.79 16.59
N ALA A 164 7.85 -15.60 15.54
CA ALA A 164 7.54 -17.01 15.62
C ALA A 164 8.43 -17.75 16.63
N SER A 165 9.70 -17.39 16.78
CA SER A 165 10.61 -18.01 17.77
C SER A 165 10.42 -17.50 19.20
N GLU A 166 9.99 -16.26 19.38
CA GLU A 166 9.96 -15.60 20.69
C GLU A 166 8.56 -15.48 21.31
N LEU A 167 7.49 -15.72 20.54
CA LEU A 167 6.11 -15.61 21.05
C LEU A 167 5.95 -16.44 22.33
N PRO A 168 5.48 -15.84 23.45
CA PRO A 168 5.34 -16.56 24.71
C PRO A 168 4.26 -17.63 24.64
N ARG A 169 4.51 -18.79 25.27
CA ARG A 169 3.47 -19.79 25.52
C ARG A 169 2.71 -19.40 26.79
N THR A 170 1.39 -19.43 26.73
CA THR A 170 0.50 -19.04 27.84
C THR A 170 0.12 -20.23 28.72
N SER A 171 0.31 -21.46 28.25
CA SER A 171 -0.04 -22.69 28.96
C SER A 171 0.87 -23.86 28.58
N GLU A 172 0.80 -24.94 29.38
CA GLU A 172 1.43 -26.23 29.06
C GLU A 172 0.72 -26.99 27.93
N THR A 173 -0.53 -26.63 27.62
CA THR A 173 -1.30 -27.14 26.48
C THR A 173 -0.91 -26.42 25.17
N ALA A 174 -1.48 -26.86 24.04
CA ALA A 174 -1.29 -26.17 22.76
C ALA A 174 -2.01 -24.79 22.82
N SER A 175 -1.25 -23.70 22.74
CA SER A 175 -1.80 -22.34 22.70
C SER A 175 -2.35 -22.05 21.29
N LYS A 176 -3.56 -21.49 21.23
CA LYS A 176 -4.24 -21.14 19.98
C LYS A 176 -3.83 -19.76 19.48
N VAL A 177 -3.44 -19.67 18.21
CA VAL A 177 -3.03 -18.41 17.58
C VAL A 177 -3.90 -18.15 16.36
N LEU A 178 -4.53 -16.99 16.31
CA LEU A 178 -5.10 -16.46 15.08
C LEU A 178 -4.04 -15.63 14.35
N TYR A 179 -3.88 -15.88 13.06
CA TYR A 179 -2.99 -15.11 12.20
C TYR A 179 -3.74 -14.59 10.97
N PRO A 180 -4.37 -13.40 11.06
CA PRO A 180 -4.89 -12.67 9.91
C PRO A 180 -3.72 -12.16 9.07
N ALA A 181 -3.57 -12.70 7.86
CA ALA A 181 -2.41 -12.51 7.01
C ALA A 181 -2.80 -12.02 5.62
N SER A 182 -1.83 -11.46 4.90
CA SER A 182 -1.97 -11.28 3.46
C SER A 182 -1.96 -12.65 2.77
N ALA A 183 -2.77 -12.84 1.74
CA ALA A 183 -2.68 -13.98 0.82
C ALA A 183 -1.28 -14.10 0.18
N LYS A 184 -0.52 -12.98 0.10
CA LYS A 184 0.87 -12.96 -0.40
C LYS A 184 1.93 -13.19 0.67
N ALA A 185 1.56 -13.23 1.96
CA ALA A 185 2.54 -13.45 3.02
C ALA A 185 3.04 -14.90 2.98
N GLY A 186 4.34 -15.10 3.21
CA GLY A 186 4.91 -16.44 3.32
C GLY A 186 4.38 -17.22 4.52
N HIS A 187 4.79 -18.48 4.64
CA HIS A 187 4.37 -19.39 5.70
C HIS A 187 5.31 -19.41 6.90
N GLU A 188 6.32 -18.55 6.96
CA GLU A 188 7.37 -18.60 7.99
C GLU A 188 6.84 -18.46 9.43
N ILE A 189 5.83 -17.60 9.64
CA ILE A 189 5.22 -17.43 10.96
C ILE A 189 4.39 -18.65 11.34
N GLN A 190 3.52 -19.10 10.42
CA GLN A 190 2.68 -20.27 10.64
C GLN A 190 3.54 -21.50 10.95
N ASN A 191 4.53 -21.79 10.10
CA ASN A 191 5.43 -22.93 10.25
C ASN A 191 6.28 -22.82 11.52
N GLY A 192 6.82 -21.63 11.81
CA GLY A 192 7.64 -21.42 13.01
C GLY A 192 6.85 -21.58 14.32
N LEU A 193 5.61 -21.09 14.36
CA LEU A 193 4.72 -21.27 15.50
C LEU A 193 4.26 -22.73 15.63
N SER A 194 3.81 -23.36 14.54
CA SER A 194 3.41 -24.77 14.57
C SER A 194 4.56 -25.69 15.01
N ALA A 195 5.78 -25.43 14.57
CA ALA A 195 6.97 -26.17 15.02
C ALA A 195 7.25 -26.04 16.53
N ARG A 196 6.75 -24.98 17.18
CA ARG A 196 6.83 -24.77 18.63
C ARG A 196 5.61 -25.29 19.40
N GLY A 197 4.67 -25.94 18.71
CA GLY A 197 3.47 -26.55 19.30
C GLY A 197 2.28 -25.61 19.45
N PHE A 198 2.25 -24.47 18.75
CA PHE A 198 1.06 -23.62 18.68
C PHE A 198 0.04 -24.19 17.67
N GLU A 199 -1.23 -24.10 18.00
CA GLU A 199 -2.33 -24.36 17.06
C GLU A 199 -2.64 -23.08 16.29
N VAL A 200 -2.18 -23.01 15.04
CA VAL A 200 -2.26 -21.78 14.23
C VAL A 200 -3.45 -21.82 13.29
N THR A 201 -4.40 -20.92 13.50
CA THR A 201 -5.46 -20.60 12.53
C THR A 201 -5.00 -19.43 11.68
N ARG A 202 -4.59 -19.68 10.44
CA ARG A 202 -4.28 -18.63 9.48
C ARG A 202 -5.50 -18.30 8.64
N LEU A 203 -5.82 -17.02 8.52
CA LEU A 203 -6.83 -16.51 7.59
C LEU A 203 -6.16 -15.53 6.63
N ASN A 204 -6.27 -15.77 5.33
CA ASN A 204 -5.80 -14.82 4.32
C ASN A 204 -6.87 -13.75 4.10
N THR A 205 -6.89 -12.74 4.97
CA THR A 205 -7.98 -11.75 5.07
C THR A 205 -7.86 -10.60 4.09
N TYR A 206 -6.69 -10.41 3.48
CA TYR A 206 -6.49 -9.41 2.43
C TYR A 206 -5.42 -9.87 1.43
N SER A 207 -5.32 -9.20 0.30
CA SER A 207 -4.22 -9.36 -0.64
C SER A 207 -3.73 -7.99 -1.12
N THR A 208 -2.45 -7.89 -1.46
CA THR A 208 -1.90 -6.69 -2.10
C THR A 208 -1.84 -6.95 -3.60
N VAL A 209 -2.47 -6.14 -4.43
CA VAL A 209 -2.44 -6.27 -5.90
C VAL A 209 -1.88 -4.99 -6.52
N PRO A 210 -1.25 -5.05 -7.71
CA PRO A 210 -0.92 -3.83 -8.45
C PRO A 210 -2.19 -3.06 -8.82
N VAL A 211 -2.08 -1.74 -8.94
CA VAL A 211 -3.14 -0.93 -9.58
C VAL A 211 -3.24 -1.31 -11.06
N GLN A 212 -4.45 -1.23 -11.63
CA GLN A 212 -4.69 -1.67 -13.01
C GLN A 212 -4.18 -0.65 -14.03
N ASP A 213 -4.43 0.63 -13.77
CA ASP A 213 -4.12 1.71 -14.70
C ASP A 213 -3.29 2.80 -14.01
N VAL A 214 -2.26 3.26 -14.71
CA VAL A 214 -1.44 4.42 -14.34
C VAL A 214 -1.50 5.42 -15.49
N ASP A 215 -1.85 6.66 -15.19
CA ASP A 215 -1.90 7.73 -16.18
C ASP A 215 -0.54 7.86 -16.91
N PRO A 216 -0.50 7.79 -18.26
CA PRO A 216 0.75 7.85 -19.01
C PRO A 216 1.55 9.15 -18.82
N GLN A 217 0.89 10.30 -18.61
CA GLN A 217 1.55 11.58 -18.36
C GLN A 217 2.19 11.59 -16.97
N ILE A 218 1.48 11.06 -15.97
CA ILE A 218 2.03 10.93 -14.61
C ILE A 218 3.19 9.93 -14.60
N LEU A 219 3.07 8.81 -15.33
CA LEU A 219 4.15 7.83 -15.47
C LEU A 219 5.39 8.46 -16.11
N LYS A 220 5.23 9.25 -17.17
CA LYS A 220 6.34 9.96 -17.80
C LYS A 220 7.07 10.88 -16.82
N LEU A 221 6.31 11.61 -16.00
CA LEU A 221 6.88 12.47 -14.96
C LEU A 221 7.59 11.64 -13.87
N ALA A 222 6.98 10.54 -13.43
CA ALA A 222 7.54 9.65 -12.43
C ALA A 222 8.86 9.02 -12.87
N LEU A 223 8.95 8.59 -14.14
CA LEU A 223 10.17 8.00 -14.69
C LEU A 223 11.33 9.01 -14.79
N SER A 224 11.04 10.32 -14.81
CA SER A 224 12.07 11.36 -14.76
C SER A 224 12.66 11.59 -13.36
N ALA A 225 12.04 11.03 -12.31
CA ALA A 225 12.51 11.20 -10.95
C ALA A 225 13.78 10.40 -10.69
N PRO A 226 14.79 11.00 -10.02
CA PRO A 226 16.05 10.31 -9.71
C PRO A 226 15.91 9.22 -8.65
N VAL A 227 14.81 9.23 -7.87
CA VAL A 227 14.57 8.24 -6.81
C VAL A 227 13.13 7.74 -6.88
N VAL A 228 12.95 6.42 -6.72
CA VAL A 228 11.66 5.81 -6.37
C VAL A 228 11.72 5.28 -4.93
N ALA A 229 10.74 5.65 -4.13
CA ALA A 229 10.58 5.18 -2.76
C ALA A 229 9.57 4.02 -2.74
N VAL A 230 10.01 2.83 -2.31
CA VAL A 230 9.20 1.61 -2.23
C VAL A 230 9.10 1.05 -0.81
N ALA A 231 7.88 0.78 -0.36
CA ALA A 231 7.62 0.25 0.98
C ALA A 231 7.49 -1.29 1.03
N SER A 232 7.47 -1.96 -0.12
CA SER A 232 7.30 -3.41 -0.17
C SER A 232 7.85 -4.01 -1.46
N PRO A 233 8.19 -5.32 -1.45
CA PRO A 233 8.53 -6.05 -2.68
C PRO A 233 7.41 -6.00 -3.73
N SER A 234 6.15 -5.86 -3.33
CA SER A 234 5.01 -5.76 -4.26
C SER A 234 4.99 -4.42 -4.99
N ALA A 235 5.21 -3.30 -4.29
CA ALA A 235 5.34 -1.99 -4.92
C ALA A 235 6.54 -1.92 -5.87
N LEU A 236 7.67 -2.52 -5.45
CA LEU A 236 8.86 -2.63 -6.30
C LEU A 236 8.59 -3.40 -7.60
N ARG A 237 7.94 -4.57 -7.53
CA ARG A 237 7.59 -5.34 -8.73
C ARG A 237 6.62 -4.59 -9.64
N ALA A 238 5.65 -3.88 -9.05
CA ALA A 238 4.73 -3.05 -9.82
C ALA A 238 5.48 -1.92 -10.56
N TRP A 239 6.43 -1.25 -9.89
CA TRP A 239 7.30 -0.25 -10.52
C TRP A 239 8.13 -0.83 -11.67
N LEU A 240 8.80 -1.96 -11.45
CA LEU A 240 9.61 -2.62 -12.48
C LEU A 240 8.80 -3.07 -13.69
N ASN A 241 7.56 -3.52 -13.49
CA ASN A 241 6.66 -3.84 -14.60
C ASN A 241 6.36 -2.61 -15.45
N LEU A 242 6.19 -1.43 -14.85
CA LEU A 242 6.01 -0.18 -15.60
C LEU A 242 7.29 0.22 -16.34
N MET A 243 8.45 0.02 -15.71
CA MET A 243 9.75 0.30 -16.32
C MET A 243 10.14 -0.65 -17.44
N SER A 244 9.64 -1.88 -17.49
CA SER A 244 9.94 -2.82 -18.60
C SER A 244 9.55 -2.28 -20.00
N ARG A 245 8.85 -1.14 -20.02
CA ARG A 245 8.48 -0.34 -21.20
C ARG A 245 9.51 0.76 -21.54
N VAL A 246 10.63 0.82 -20.81
CA VAL A 246 11.67 1.86 -20.85
C VAL A 246 13.04 1.20 -20.77
N ASP A 247 13.91 1.47 -21.73
CA ASP A 247 15.27 0.94 -21.71
C ASP A 247 16.15 1.70 -20.67
N ASN A 248 16.98 0.95 -19.92
CA ASN A 248 18.09 1.47 -19.10
C ASN A 248 17.75 2.47 -17.98
N TRP A 249 16.78 2.17 -17.12
CA TRP A 249 16.57 2.96 -15.90
C TRP A 249 17.70 2.73 -14.88
N SER A 250 18.54 3.74 -14.67
CA SER A 250 19.70 3.71 -13.77
C SER A 250 19.49 4.51 -12.46
N ASN A 251 18.24 4.86 -12.15
CA ASN A 251 17.91 5.68 -10.98
C ASN A 251 17.88 4.84 -9.70
N SER A 252 17.82 5.53 -8.56
CA SER A 252 17.96 4.90 -7.25
C SER A 252 16.62 4.40 -6.71
N VAL A 253 16.67 3.29 -5.98
CA VAL A 253 15.54 2.75 -5.22
C VAL A 253 15.78 2.94 -3.73
N ALA A 254 14.93 3.73 -3.08
CA ALA A 254 14.91 3.88 -1.63
C ALA A 254 13.86 2.95 -1.01
N CYS A 255 14.32 1.88 -0.39
CA CYS A 255 13.49 0.86 0.25
C CYS A 255 13.24 1.21 1.72
N ILE A 256 12.03 0.97 2.22
CA ILE A 256 11.68 1.20 3.64
C ILE A 256 12.48 0.31 4.62
N GLY A 257 13.07 -0.79 4.14
CA GLY A 257 13.83 -1.72 4.97
C GLY A 257 14.45 -2.89 4.20
N GLU A 258 15.19 -3.71 4.93
CA GLU A 258 16.04 -4.79 4.42
C GLU A 258 15.31 -5.81 3.54
N THR A 259 14.07 -6.19 3.88
CA THR A 259 13.29 -7.15 3.08
C THR A 259 13.05 -6.65 1.66
N THR A 260 12.68 -5.38 1.51
CA THR A 260 12.44 -4.76 0.20
C THR A 260 13.75 -4.54 -0.54
N ALA A 261 14.81 -4.12 0.15
CA ALA A 261 16.13 -3.95 -0.44
C ALA A 261 16.73 -5.27 -0.96
N SER A 262 16.54 -6.36 -0.21
CA SER A 262 16.96 -7.71 -0.63
C SER A 262 16.22 -8.16 -1.89
N ALA A 263 14.93 -7.81 -2.01
CA ALA A 263 14.16 -8.09 -3.22
C ALA A 263 14.67 -7.26 -4.42
N ALA A 264 14.99 -5.98 -4.22
CA ALA A 264 15.58 -5.12 -5.25
C ALA A 264 16.92 -5.65 -5.78
N LYS A 265 17.84 -6.00 -4.87
CA LYS A 265 19.14 -6.58 -5.25
C LYS A 265 19.01 -7.90 -6.02
N LYS A 266 18.07 -8.77 -5.60
CA LYS A 266 17.79 -10.03 -6.31
C LYS A 266 17.22 -9.83 -7.72
N LEU A 267 16.61 -8.67 -7.98
CA LEU A 267 16.08 -8.29 -9.29
C LEU A 267 17.11 -7.53 -10.14
N GLY A 268 18.38 -7.49 -9.70
CA GLY A 268 19.48 -6.88 -10.45
C GLY A 268 19.62 -5.37 -10.30
N LEU A 269 18.91 -4.75 -9.34
CA LEU A 269 19.06 -3.32 -9.09
C LEU A 269 20.32 -3.02 -8.28
N GLU A 270 21.13 -2.08 -8.77
CA GLU A 270 22.43 -1.74 -8.19
C GLU A 270 22.34 -0.60 -7.18
N SER A 271 21.58 0.47 -7.51
CA SER A 271 21.43 1.68 -6.68
C SER A 271 20.32 1.53 -5.63
N VAL A 272 20.53 0.68 -4.63
CA VAL A 272 19.53 0.35 -3.58
C VAL A 272 19.91 0.91 -2.22
N TYR A 273 19.07 1.79 -1.68
CA TYR A 273 19.23 2.46 -0.38
C TYR A 273 18.16 1.96 0.60
N TYR A 274 18.53 1.75 1.87
CA TYR A 274 17.59 1.34 2.93
C TYR A 274 18.19 1.58 4.31
N PRO A 275 17.37 1.84 5.35
CA PRO A 275 17.87 2.09 6.67
C PRO A 275 18.22 0.79 7.40
N ALA A 276 19.20 0.86 8.31
CA ALA A 276 19.48 -0.22 9.26
C ALA A 276 18.31 -0.45 10.22
N THR A 277 17.64 0.63 10.64
CA THR A 277 16.43 0.58 11.47
C THR A 277 15.20 0.91 10.62
N PRO A 278 14.29 -0.04 10.39
CA PRO A 278 13.11 0.21 9.56
C PRO A 278 12.17 1.21 10.25
N GLY A 279 11.58 2.10 9.46
CA GLY A 279 10.68 3.14 9.96
C GLY A 279 10.60 4.32 9.02
N LEU A 280 9.70 5.26 9.32
CA LEU A 280 9.50 6.45 8.49
C LEU A 280 10.77 7.32 8.43
N GLU A 281 11.40 7.58 9.59
CA GLU A 281 12.59 8.44 9.69
C GLU A 281 13.77 7.86 8.91
N GLY A 282 14.14 6.60 9.15
CA GLY A 282 15.21 5.94 8.41
C GLY A 282 14.91 5.83 6.90
N TRP A 283 13.64 5.70 6.51
CA TRP A 283 13.28 5.68 5.09
C TRP A 283 13.45 7.06 4.44
N VAL A 284 13.09 8.14 5.13
CA VAL A 284 13.37 9.51 4.69
C VAL A 284 14.87 9.73 4.53
N GLU A 285 15.69 9.30 5.49
CA GLU A 285 17.15 9.38 5.39
C GLU A 285 17.70 8.64 4.17
N SER A 286 17.17 7.45 3.88
CA SER A 286 17.55 6.65 2.70
C SER A 286 17.20 7.35 1.39
N ILE A 287 16.06 8.04 1.33
CA ILE A 287 15.68 8.86 0.17
C ILE A 287 16.64 10.03 0.01
N LEU A 288 16.97 10.73 1.11
CA LEU A 288 17.91 11.86 1.09
C LEU A 288 19.33 11.43 0.70
N GLU A 289 19.78 10.25 1.11
CA GLU A 289 21.04 9.66 0.69
C GLU A 289 21.05 9.36 -0.82
N ALA A 290 20.00 8.70 -1.32
CA ALA A 290 19.85 8.42 -2.74
C ALA A 290 19.87 9.70 -3.60
N LEU A 291 19.18 10.75 -3.16
CA LEU A 291 19.17 12.06 -3.82
C LEU A 291 20.55 12.73 -3.83
N ARG A 292 21.31 12.63 -2.73
CA ARG A 292 22.67 13.17 -2.64
C ARG A 292 23.62 12.45 -3.58
N ALA A 293 23.56 11.12 -3.64
CA ALA A 293 24.37 10.32 -4.56
C ALA A 293 24.09 10.67 -6.03
N HIS A 294 22.80 10.78 -6.40
CA HIS A 294 22.42 11.17 -7.76
C HIS A 294 22.98 12.55 -8.18
N LYS A 295 22.95 13.53 -7.25
CA LYS A 295 23.54 14.87 -7.49
C LYS A 295 25.05 14.85 -7.65
N GLN A 296 25.75 13.88 -7.07
CA GLN A 296 27.20 13.73 -7.21
C GLN A 296 27.58 13.06 -8.54
N SER A 297 26.81 12.07 -8.99
CA SER A 297 27.02 11.41 -10.28
C SER A 297 26.65 12.27 -11.50
N SER A 298 25.87 13.33 -11.29
CA SER A 298 25.44 14.26 -12.35
C SER A 298 26.35 15.49 -12.51
N LYS A 299 27.42 15.60 -11.71
CA LYS A 299 28.46 16.63 -11.80
C LYS A 299 29.68 16.10 -12.54
#